data_AF-A0A0C1GJD1-F1
#
_entry.id   AF-A0A0C1GJD1-F1
#
_cell.length_a   1.000
_cell.length_b   1.000
_cell.length_c   1.000
_cell.angle_alpha   90.00
_cell.angle_beta   90.00
_cell.angle_gamma   90.00
#
_symmetry.space_group_name_H-M   'P 1'
#
loop_
_entity.id
_entity.type
_entity.pdbx_description
1 polymer ?
#
loop_
_entity_poly.entity_id
_entity_poly.type
_entity_poly.pdbx_seq_one_letter_code
_entity_poly.pdbx_strand_id
1 'polypeptide(L)'
;MARAKKKWVNFVTGITIPKDVIGEKKDKKVKRGEEVQLPESYADHLIADRFAVECDPPKKSSKKASQSSQQVDDADAAKKLAEAQGVVDGITAKMEAMSEGDDGWAELSEQLDEARTALAELQTPA
;
A
#
# COMPACT_ATOMS: atom_id res chain seq x y z
N MET A 1 -15.65 -22.54 26.57
CA MET A 1 -16.31 -21.67 25.60
C MET A 1 -15.68 -20.28 25.65
N ALA A 2 -14.49 -20.13 25.05
CA ALA A 2 -13.82 -18.84 25.02
C ALA A 2 -14.49 -17.98 23.94
N ARG A 3 -14.90 -16.76 24.30
CA ARG A 3 -15.33 -15.75 23.33
C ARG A 3 -14.18 -15.55 22.36
N ALA A 4 -14.30 -16.06 21.12
CA ALA A 4 -13.31 -15.88 20.08
C ALA A 4 -13.16 -14.38 19.86
N LYS A 5 -12.08 -13.81 20.41
CA LYS A 5 -11.74 -12.42 20.19
C LYS A 5 -11.55 -12.28 18.68
N LYS A 6 -12.22 -11.29 18.11
CA LYS A 6 -12.15 -11.03 16.68
C LYS A 6 -11.15 -9.92 16.45
N LYS A 7 -10.28 -10.12 15.48
CA LYS A 7 -9.18 -9.24 15.12
C LYS A 7 -9.38 -8.80 13.68
N TRP A 8 -9.12 -7.53 13.42
CA TRP A 8 -9.14 -7.00 12.06
C TRP A 8 -7.77 -7.26 11.44
N VAL A 9 -7.78 -7.86 10.26
CA VAL A 9 -6.56 -8.10 9.51
C VAL A 9 -6.75 -7.66 8.07
N ASN A 10 -5.71 -7.05 7.52
CA ASN A 10 -5.63 -6.70 6.12
C ASN A 10 -4.86 -7.79 5.37
N PHE A 11 -5.45 -8.35 4.32
CA PHE A 11 -4.83 -9.41 3.54
C PHE A 11 -3.77 -8.88 2.58
N VAL A 12 -2.53 -9.31 2.74
CA VAL A 12 -1.42 -8.94 1.84
C VAL A 12 -1.46 -9.78 0.55
N THR A 13 -2.17 -10.90 0.57
CA THR A 13 -2.27 -11.85 -0.54
C THR A 13 -3.73 -12.22 -0.80
N GLY A 14 -4.07 -12.54 -2.05
CA GLY A 14 -5.41 -13.01 -2.39
C GLY A 14 -5.61 -14.48 -2.01
N ILE A 15 -6.19 -14.74 -0.84
CA ILE A 15 -6.50 -16.10 -0.38
C ILE A 15 -8.02 -16.33 -0.30
N THR A 16 -8.42 -17.59 -0.19
CA THR A 16 -9.83 -17.93 0.06
C THR A 16 -9.96 -18.34 1.52
N ILE A 17 -10.77 -17.60 2.28
CA ILE A 17 -11.02 -17.88 3.68
C ILE A 17 -12.23 -18.82 3.76
N PRO A 18 -12.10 -19.96 4.47
CA PRO A 18 -13.22 -20.86 4.68
C PRO A 18 -14.37 -20.17 5.41
N LYS A 19 -15.59 -20.46 4.97
CA LYS A 19 -16.81 -19.87 5.55
C LYS A 19 -16.95 -20.08 7.07
N ASP A 20 -16.45 -21.21 7.57
CA ASP A 20 -16.48 -21.59 8.99
C ASP A 20 -15.69 -20.63 9.88
N VAL A 21 -14.62 -20.06 9.34
CA VAL A 21 -13.73 -19.15 10.08
C VAL A 21 -14.36 -17.76 10.23
N ILE A 22 -15.05 -17.27 9.19
CA ILE A 22 -15.60 -15.92 9.17
C ILE A 22 -17.07 -15.86 9.62
N GLY A 23 -17.71 -17.02 9.78
CA GLY A 23 -19.12 -17.14 10.13
C GLY A 23 -20.08 -16.77 8.99
N GLU A 24 -19.62 -16.81 7.74
CA GLU A 24 -20.47 -16.57 6.55
C GLU A 24 -21.04 -17.88 5.99
N LYS A 25 -21.99 -17.76 5.07
CA LYS A 25 -22.64 -18.92 4.42
C LYS A 25 -21.79 -19.53 3.28
N LYS A 26 -20.76 -18.83 2.82
CA LYS A 26 -19.91 -19.21 1.67
C LYS A 26 -18.46 -18.80 1.91
N ASP A 27 -17.55 -19.50 1.26
CA ASP A 27 -16.13 -19.20 1.33
C ASP A 27 -15.88 -17.81 0.74
N LYS A 28 -15.13 -16.99 1.47
CA LYS A 28 -14.87 -15.62 1.09
C LYS A 28 -13.50 -15.53 0.44
N LYS A 29 -13.50 -15.30 -0.87
CA LYS A 29 -12.28 -14.95 -1.59
C LYS A 29 -11.93 -13.51 -1.26
N VAL A 30 -10.91 -13.32 -0.43
CA VAL A 30 -10.40 -12.00 -0.08
C VAL A 30 -9.36 -11.57 -1.11
N LYS A 31 -9.44 -10.31 -1.54
CA LYS A 31 -8.42 -9.73 -2.41
C LYS A 31 -7.26 -9.16 -1.57
N ARG A 32 -6.11 -8.99 -2.20
CA ARG A 32 -4.99 -8.24 -1.61
C ARG A 32 -5.45 -6.82 -1.28
N GLY A 33 -5.18 -6.36 -0.06
CA GLY A 33 -5.65 -5.10 0.51
C GLY A 33 -7.00 -5.19 1.21
N GLU A 34 -7.69 -6.34 1.20
CA GLU A 34 -9.01 -6.47 1.79
C GLU A 34 -8.92 -6.68 3.31
N GLU A 35 -9.66 -5.85 4.05
CA GLU A 35 -9.75 -5.91 5.50
C GLU A 35 -10.90 -6.83 5.89
N VAL A 36 -10.59 -7.89 6.65
CA VAL A 36 -11.59 -8.83 7.13
C VAL A 36 -11.40 -9.07 8.62
N GLN A 37 -12.54 -9.16 9.29
CA GLN A 37 -12.58 -9.53 10.69
C GLN A 37 -12.51 -11.05 10.82
N LEU A 38 -11.49 -11.54 11.53
CA LEU A 38 -11.24 -12.97 11.73
C LEU A 38 -11.11 -13.31 13.21
N PRO A 39 -11.32 -14.59 13.59
CA PRO A 39 -10.93 -15.07 14.91
C PRO A 39 -9.43 -14.85 15.14
N GLU A 40 -9.05 -14.38 16.32
CA GLU A 40 -7.67 -14.05 16.71
C GLU A 40 -6.68 -15.18 16.39
N SER A 41 -6.98 -16.43 16.75
CA SER A 41 -6.10 -17.56 16.41
C SER A 41 -5.87 -17.72 14.91
N TYR A 42 -6.89 -17.52 14.09
CA TYR A 42 -6.74 -17.64 12.64
C TYR A 42 -6.01 -16.43 12.04
N ALA A 43 -6.29 -15.23 12.56
CA ALA A 43 -5.58 -14.00 12.21
C ALA A 43 -4.08 -14.12 12.52
N ASP A 44 -3.70 -14.65 13.69
CA ASP A 44 -2.29 -14.77 14.08
C ASP A 44 -1.52 -15.77 13.19
N HIS A 45 -2.16 -16.86 12.75
CA HIS A 45 -1.56 -17.76 11.75
C HIS A 45 -1.32 -17.05 10.42
N LEU A 46 -2.32 -16.30 9.93
CA LEU A 46 -2.19 -15.55 8.69
C LEU A 46 -1.13 -14.44 8.76
N ILE A 47 -0.98 -13.82 9.93
CA ILE A 47 0.07 -12.82 10.17
C ILE A 47 1.44 -13.49 10.23
N ALA A 48 1.56 -14.63 10.91
CA ALA A 48 2.80 -15.41 11.01
C ALA A 48 3.29 -15.87 9.62
N ASP A 49 2.36 -16.32 8.77
CA ASP A 49 2.64 -16.74 7.39
C ASP A 49 2.80 -15.56 6.41
N ARG A 50 2.66 -14.32 6.89
CA ARG A 50 2.70 -13.07 6.11
C ARG A 50 1.62 -12.97 5.02
N PHE A 51 0.54 -13.73 5.15
CA PHE A 51 -0.64 -13.61 4.30
C PHE A 51 -1.54 -12.43 4.69
N ALA A 52 -1.46 -11.97 5.95
CA ALA A 52 -2.20 -10.81 6.45
C ALA A 52 -1.37 -9.96 7.41
N VAL A 53 -1.82 -8.73 7.67
CA VAL A 53 -1.24 -7.81 8.64
C VAL A 53 -2.34 -7.37 9.59
N GLU A 54 -2.03 -7.28 10.89
CA GLU A 54 -2.95 -6.73 11.87
C GLU A 54 -3.31 -5.28 11.50
N CYS A 55 -4.59 -5.00 11.42
CA CYS A 55 -5.10 -3.67 11.08
C CYS A 55 -6.11 -3.24 12.13
N ASP A 56 -6.17 -1.94 12.42
CA ASP A 56 -7.17 -1.38 13.32
C ASP A 56 -8.57 -1.43 12.65
N PRO A 57 -9.68 -1.64 13.38
CA PRO A 57 -11.02 -1.63 12.82
C PRO A 57 -11.24 -0.43 11.88
N PRO A 58 -11.83 -0.63 10.68
CA PRO A 58 -12.01 0.45 9.72
C PRO A 58 -12.90 1.51 10.36
N LYS A 59 -12.30 2.65 10.71
CA LYS A 59 -13.02 3.87 11.07
C LYS A 59 -13.83 4.28 9.85
N LYS A 60 -15.14 3.97 9.88
CA LYS A 60 -16.19 4.43 8.96
C LYS A 60 -15.70 5.48 7.94
N SER A 61 -15.34 5.03 6.75
CA SER A 61 -15.31 5.88 5.57
C SER A 61 -15.98 5.13 4.42
N SER A 62 -17.25 5.45 4.25
CA SER A 62 -18.06 5.14 3.09
C SER A 62 -17.32 5.49 1.79
N LYS A 63 -17.00 4.51 0.95
CA LYS A 63 -17.16 4.61 -0.52
C LYS A 63 -16.83 3.28 -1.22
N LYS A 64 -17.91 2.67 -1.70
CA LYS A 64 -18.09 2.06 -3.03
C LYS A 64 -16.83 1.88 -3.91
N ALA A 65 -16.63 0.62 -4.28
CA ALA A 65 -16.32 0.11 -5.63
C ALA A 65 -14.86 -0.17 -6.02
N SER A 66 -14.78 -1.26 -6.81
CA SER A 66 -13.77 -1.57 -7.82
C SER A 66 -12.46 -2.16 -7.28
N GLN A 67 -11.76 -3.07 -7.94
CA GLN A 67 -11.97 -3.72 -9.22
C GLN A 67 -11.19 -5.05 -9.19
N SER A 68 -11.44 -5.86 -10.20
CA SER A 68 -10.74 -7.10 -10.46
C SER A 68 -9.54 -6.82 -11.38
N SER A 69 -8.45 -7.52 -11.09
CA SER A 69 -7.37 -7.99 -11.96
C SER A 69 -7.32 -7.50 -13.41
N GLN A 70 -6.24 -6.81 -13.79
CA GLN A 70 -5.41 -7.07 -14.98
C GLN A 70 -4.21 -6.08 -14.98
N GLN A 71 -3.12 -6.41 -15.69
CA GLN A 71 -1.84 -5.66 -15.83
C GLN A 71 -0.84 -5.83 -14.69
N VAL A 72 -0.01 -6.86 -14.79
CA VAL A 72 1.12 -7.10 -13.89
C VAL A 72 2.43 -6.49 -14.38
N ASP A 73 2.46 -5.89 -15.57
CA ASP A 73 3.69 -5.31 -16.13
C ASP A 73 3.65 -3.76 -16.25
N ASP A 74 2.47 -3.15 -16.13
CA ASP A 74 2.29 -1.68 -16.25
C ASP A 74 2.14 -0.99 -14.88
N ALA A 75 1.59 -1.71 -13.89
CA ALA A 75 1.31 -1.17 -12.56
C ALA A 75 2.58 -0.94 -11.72
N ASP A 76 3.65 -1.72 -11.96
CA ASP A 76 4.92 -1.54 -11.25
C ASP A 76 5.69 -0.33 -11.78
N ALA A 77 5.66 -0.11 -13.11
CA ALA A 77 6.19 1.09 -13.75
C ALA A 77 5.41 2.34 -13.33
N ALA A 78 4.08 2.30 -13.33
CA ALA A 78 3.24 3.41 -12.86
C ALA A 78 3.49 3.74 -11.38
N LYS A 79 3.75 2.73 -10.54
CA LYS A 79 4.05 2.93 -9.12
C LYS A 79 5.45 3.52 -8.91
N LYS A 80 6.45 3.06 -9.68
CA LYS A 80 7.80 3.63 -9.68
C LYS A 80 7.83 5.07 -10.18
N LEU A 81 7.04 5.37 -11.22
CA LEU A 81 6.85 6.74 -11.71
C LEU A 81 6.19 7.64 -10.66
N ALA A 82 5.14 7.15 -9.99
CA ALA A 82 4.46 7.91 -8.93
C ALA A 82 5.38 8.16 -7.72
N GLU A 83 6.23 7.19 -7.37
CA GLU A 83 7.21 7.32 -6.29
C GLU A 83 8.33 8.32 -6.66
N ALA A 84 8.91 8.19 -7.86
CA ALA A 84 9.93 9.12 -8.36
C ALA A 84 9.38 10.55 -8.47
N GLN A 85 8.13 10.71 -8.91
CA GLN A 85 7.48 12.02 -8.97
C GLN A 85 7.22 12.59 -7.57
N GLY A 86 6.81 11.76 -6.61
CA GLY A 86 6.69 12.18 -5.21
C GLY A 86 8.01 12.63 -4.58
N VAL A 87 9.15 12.05 -4.99
CA VAL A 87 10.48 12.50 -4.57
C VAL A 87 10.80 13.88 -5.15
N VAL A 88 10.56 14.10 -6.44
CA VAL A 88 10.76 15.43 -7.08
C VAL A 88 9.88 16.49 -6.43
N ASP A 89 8.60 16.22 -6.21
CA ASP A 89 7.68 17.12 -5.50
C ASP A 89 8.14 17.40 -4.06
N GLY A 90 8.60 16.36 -3.34
CA GLY A 90 9.08 16.50 -1.96
C GLY A 90 10.35 17.35 -1.85
N ILE A 91 11.28 17.21 -2.79
CA ILE A 91 12.49 18.04 -2.85
C ILE A 91 12.12 19.47 -3.27
N THR A 92 11.25 19.63 -4.27
CA THR A 92 10.77 20.95 -4.72
C THR A 92 10.09 21.70 -3.58
N ALA A 93 9.21 21.06 -2.82
CA ALA A 93 8.55 21.67 -1.67
C ALA A 93 9.52 22.07 -0.55
N LYS A 94 10.60 21.30 -0.35
CA LYS A 94 11.68 21.68 0.58
C LYS A 94 12.47 22.88 0.06
N MET A 95 12.72 22.95 -1.25
CA MET A 95 13.37 24.11 -1.86
C MET A 95 12.48 25.35 -1.82
N GLU A 96 11.15 25.22 -1.98
CA GLU A 96 10.20 26.34 -1.81
C GLU A 96 10.09 26.80 -0.35
N ALA A 97 10.32 25.91 0.61
CA ALA A 97 10.36 26.24 2.03
C ALA A 97 11.71 26.84 2.47
N MET A 98 12.75 26.72 1.65
CA MET A 98 14.09 27.31 1.88
C MET A 98 14.31 28.51 0.97
N SER A 99 15.17 29.44 1.37
CA SER A 99 15.54 30.56 0.48
C SER A 99 16.61 30.13 -0.51
N GLU A 100 16.56 30.68 -1.72
CA GLU A 100 17.59 30.45 -2.73
C GLU A 100 18.95 30.96 -2.22
N GLY A 101 19.89 30.05 -1.98
CA GLY A 101 21.21 30.35 -1.40
C GLY A 101 21.41 29.93 0.07
N ASP A 102 20.43 29.28 0.71
CA ASP A 102 20.57 28.71 2.06
C ASP A 102 21.49 27.46 2.08
N ASP A 103 22.10 27.15 3.23
CA ASP A 103 22.94 25.96 3.40
C ASP A 103 22.08 24.69 3.22
N GLY A 104 22.30 23.99 2.10
CA GLY A 104 21.48 22.85 1.68
C GLY A 104 20.65 23.11 0.42
N TRP A 105 20.56 24.34 -0.08
CA TRP A 105 19.90 24.63 -1.36
C TRP A 105 20.63 23.98 -2.54
N ALA A 106 21.97 24.01 -2.54
CA ALA A 106 22.78 23.33 -3.56
C ALA A 106 22.59 21.80 -3.51
N GLU A 107 22.54 21.22 -2.30
CA GLU A 107 22.35 19.78 -2.12
C GLU A 107 20.94 19.34 -2.54
N LEU A 108 19.90 20.12 -2.21
CA LEU A 108 18.54 19.88 -2.68
C LEU A 108 18.40 20.06 -4.20
N SER A 109 19.12 21.01 -4.80
CA SER A 109 19.13 21.19 -6.25
C SER A 109 19.71 19.96 -6.95
N GLU A 110 20.81 19.43 -6.42
CA GLU A 110 21.48 18.24 -6.96
C GLU A 110 20.60 16.99 -6.79
N GLN A 111 19.95 16.83 -5.64
CA GLN A 111 18.95 15.77 -5.41
C GLN A 111 17.74 15.90 -6.34
N LEU A 112 17.29 17.12 -6.64
CA LEU A 112 16.17 17.37 -7.53
C LEU A 112 16.53 17.00 -8.98
N ASP A 113 17.74 17.31 -9.41
CA ASP A 113 18.24 16.96 -10.75
C ASP A 113 18.42 15.44 -10.92
N GLU A 114 18.96 14.76 -9.90
CA GLU A 114 19.09 13.31 -9.86
C GLU A 114 17.71 12.63 -9.87
N ALA A 115 16.77 13.13 -9.08
CA ALA A 115 15.39 12.62 -9.04
C ALA A 115 14.66 12.83 -10.37
N ARG A 116 14.88 13.97 -11.04
CA ARG A 116 14.32 14.23 -12.39
C ARG A 116 14.93 13.32 -13.44
N THR A 117 16.24 13.06 -13.36
CA THR A 117 16.94 12.13 -14.27
C THR A 117 16.39 10.70 -14.11
N ALA A 118 16.27 10.22 -12.87
CA ALA A 118 15.69 8.91 -12.59
C ALA A 118 14.22 8.80 -13.05
N LEU A 119 13.44 9.87 -12.90
CA LEU A 119 12.05 9.94 -13.38
C LEU A 119 12.02 9.87 -14.92
N ALA A 120 12.91 10.59 -15.61
CA ALA A 120 13.01 10.55 -17.07
C ALA A 120 13.41 9.16 -17.58
N GLU A 121 14.37 8.48 -16.95
CA GLU A 121 14.75 7.10 -17.30
C GLU A 121 13.59 6.11 -17.15
N LEU A 122 12.72 6.31 -16.16
CA LEU A 122 11.49 5.52 -15.99
C LEU A 122 10.40 5.88 -17.02
N GLN A 123 10.45 7.07 -17.62
CA GLN A 123 9.47 7.55 -18.61
C GLN A 123 9.85 7.24 -20.07
N THR A 124 11.13 7.06 -20.40
CA THR A 124 11.58 6.58 -21.71
C THR A 124 11.58 5.05 -21.75
N PRO A 125 10.56 4.38 -22.32
CA PRO A 125 10.63 2.94 -22.53
C PRO A 125 11.75 2.64 -23.54
N ALA A 126 12.70 1.79 -23.14
CA ALA A 126 13.76 1.29 -24.01
C ALA A 126 13.23 0.32 -25.08
#